data_AF-A0A034WLH6-F1
#
_entry.id   AF-A0A034WLH6-F1
#
_cell.length_a   1.000
_cell.length_b   1.000
_cell.length_c   1.000
_cell.angle_alpha   90.00
_cell.angle_beta   90.00
_cell.angle_gamma   90.00
#
_symmetry.space_group_name_H-M   'P 1'
#
loop_
_entity.id
_entity.type
_entity.pdbx_description
1 polymer ?
#
loop_
_entity_poly.entity_id
_entity_poly.type
_entity_poly.pdbx_seq_one_letter_code
_entity_poly.pdbx_strand_id
1 'polypeptide(L)'
;IHALTNSRSHELWFQLEDFENEKRVAKYDNFAIGNAQDKYELITLGQYSGTAGDSFTTHRGEKFTTKDSHNDKDASNCAVQYTGAWWYKKCHASNLNGLYLGGE
;
A
#
# COMPACT_ATOMS: atom_id res chain seq x y z
N ILE A 1 -9.18 5.07 8.79
CA ILE A 1 -9.27 4.55 7.40
C ILE A 1 -10.33 3.45 7.30
N HIS A 2 -10.22 2.34 8.04
CA HIS A 2 -11.22 1.26 8.04
C HIS A 2 -12.68 1.75 8.12
N ALA A 3 -13.03 2.54 9.15
CA ALA A 3 -14.39 3.04 9.32
C ALA A 3 -14.87 3.92 8.14
N LEU A 4 -13.96 4.68 7.52
CA LEU A 4 -14.28 5.52 6.36
C LEU A 4 -14.58 4.63 5.15
N THR A 5 -13.66 3.73 4.81
CA THR A 5 -13.78 2.90 3.60
C THR A 5 -14.86 1.83 3.67
N ASN A 6 -15.36 1.52 4.87
CA ASN A 6 -16.51 0.61 5.07
C ASN A 6 -17.86 1.35 5.17
N SER A 7 -17.87 2.68 5.27
CA SER A 7 -19.12 3.46 5.32
C SER A 7 -19.81 3.65 3.96
N ARG A 8 -19.01 3.64 2.88
CA ARG A 8 -19.43 3.72 1.48
C ARG A 8 -18.24 3.35 0.59
N SER A 9 -18.49 3.13 -0.70
CA SER A 9 -17.42 2.94 -1.68
C SER A 9 -16.51 4.17 -1.77
N HIS A 10 -15.21 3.94 -1.84
CA HIS A 10 -14.18 4.97 -2.00
C HIS A 10 -13.21 4.57 -3.08
N GLU A 11 -12.77 5.55 -3.87
CA GLU A 11 -11.63 5.40 -4.76
C GLU A 11 -10.32 5.68 -3.99
N LEU A 12 -9.22 5.11 -4.46
CA LEU A 12 -7.87 5.40 -3.96
C LEU A 12 -7.04 6.04 -5.06
N TRP A 13 -6.43 7.19 -4.75
CA TRP A 13 -5.59 7.93 -5.68
C TRP A 13 -4.21 8.14 -5.04
N PHE A 14 -3.18 7.60 -5.68
CA PHE A 14 -1.80 7.94 -5.40
C PHE A 14 -1.36 9.03 -6.38
N GLN A 15 -0.92 10.16 -5.85
CA GLN A 15 -0.25 11.22 -6.60
C GLN A 15 1.23 11.15 -6.27
N LEU A 16 2.05 10.97 -7.30
CA LEU A 16 3.49 10.77 -7.18
C LEU A 16 4.19 11.87 -7.97
N GLU A 17 5.28 12.38 -7.42
CA GLU A 17 6.13 13.39 -8.04
C GLU A 17 7.58 12.96 -7.81
N ASP A 18 8.39 12.93 -8.86
CA ASP A 18 9.82 12.68 -8.74
C ASP A 18 10.61 13.98 -8.53
N PHE A 19 11.94 13.85 -8.39
CA PHE A 19 12.83 14.98 -8.14
C PHE A 19 13.06 15.88 -9.37
N GLU A 20 12.63 15.44 -10.56
CA GLU A 20 12.61 16.22 -11.79
C GLU A 20 11.25 16.94 -12.01
N ASN A 21 10.34 16.85 -11.03
CA ASN A 21 8.97 17.37 -11.05
C ASN A 21 8.02 16.65 -12.04
N GLU A 22 8.35 15.42 -12.47
CA GLU A 22 7.44 14.59 -13.26
C GLU A 22 6.31 14.06 -12.35
N LYS A 23 5.06 14.32 -12.73
CA LYS A 23 3.88 13.91 -11.96
C LYS A 23 3.20 12.72 -12.59
N ARG A 24 2.99 11.67 -11.79
CA ARG A 24 2.24 10.47 -12.19
C ARG A 24 1.14 10.12 -11.20
N VAL A 25 0.12 9.42 -11.68
CA VAL A 25 -1.02 8.99 -10.86
C VAL A 25 -1.28 7.50 -10.98
N ALA A 26 -1.65 6.87 -9.87
CA ALA A 26 -2.26 5.53 -9.84
C ALA A 26 -3.61 5.62 -9.13
N LYS A 27 -4.68 5.20 -9.80
CA LYS A 27 -6.06 5.27 -9.33
C LYS A 27 -6.66 3.87 -9.26
N TYR A 28 -7.46 3.64 -8.24
CA TYR A 28 -8.23 2.41 -8.07
C TYR A 28 -9.69 2.80 -7.80
N ASP A 29 -10.62 2.25 -8.58
CA ASP A 29 -12.06 2.59 -8.52
C ASP A 29 -12.78 2.06 -7.27
N ASN A 30 -12.07 1.29 -6.43
CA ASN A 30 -12.56 0.83 -5.15
C ASN A 30 -11.40 0.59 -4.18
N PHE A 31 -11.61 0.88 -2.89
CA PHE A 31 -10.62 0.69 -1.84
C PHE A 31 -11.30 0.51 -0.49
N ALA A 32 -11.03 -0.63 0.15
CA ALA A 32 -11.45 -0.89 1.51
C ALA A 32 -10.44 -1.77 2.25
N ILE A 33 -10.38 -1.57 3.57
CA ILE A 33 -9.49 -2.31 4.46
C ILE A 33 -10.26 -2.91 5.62
N GLY A 34 -9.73 -4.01 6.18
CA GLY A 34 -10.26 -4.68 7.35
C GLY A 34 -10.10 -3.88 8.64
N ASN A 35 -10.66 -4.42 9.71
CA ASN A 35 -10.52 -3.84 11.05
C ASN A 35 -9.19 -4.26 11.70
N ALA A 36 -9.01 -3.92 12.97
CA ALA A 36 -7.80 -4.28 13.72
C ALA A 36 -7.63 -5.79 13.96
N GLN A 37 -8.73 -6.53 14.11
CA GLN A 37 -8.72 -7.99 14.27
C GLN A 37 -8.22 -8.68 13.00
N ASP A 38 -8.61 -8.14 11.84
CA ASP A 38 -8.17 -8.59 10.52
C ASP A 38 -6.80 -8.01 10.11
N LYS A 39 -6.09 -7.37 11.03
CA LYS A 39 -4.79 -6.71 10.78
C LYS A 39 -4.85 -5.72 9.61
N TYR A 40 -5.97 -5.01 9.50
CA TYR A 40 -6.22 -4.03 8.45
C TYR A 40 -5.99 -4.55 7.03
N GLU A 41 -6.28 -5.83 6.78
CA GLU A 41 -6.13 -6.47 5.47
C GLU A 41 -6.66 -5.59 4.32
N LEU A 42 -5.97 -5.55 3.18
CA LEU A 42 -6.44 -4.85 1.99
C LEU A 42 -7.57 -5.66 1.31
N ILE A 43 -8.77 -5.59 1.90
CA ILE A 43 -9.95 -6.38 1.53
C ILE A 43 -10.35 -6.13 0.07
N THR A 44 -10.46 -4.85 -0.30
CA THR A 44 -10.94 -4.47 -1.62
C THR A 44 -9.97 -3.51 -2.27
N LEU A 45 -9.59 -3.83 -3.49
CA LEU A 45 -8.87 -2.93 -4.37
C LEU A 45 -9.46 -3.08 -5.78
N GLY A 46 -9.85 -1.96 -6.35
CA GLY A 46 -10.54 -1.85 -7.62
C GLY A 46 -9.67 -2.11 -8.85
N GLN A 47 -10.19 -1.74 -10.02
CA GLN A 47 -9.42 -1.72 -11.26
C GLN A 47 -8.44 -0.55 -11.26
N TYR A 48 -7.20 -0.83 -11.67
CA TYR A 48 -6.18 0.19 -11.83
C TYR A 48 -6.44 1.06 -13.07
N SER A 49 -6.19 2.36 -12.94
CA SER A 49 -5.99 3.27 -14.06
C SER A 49 -4.96 4.35 -13.69
N GLY A 50 -4.23 4.89 -14.67
CA GLY A 50 -3.28 5.98 -14.43
C GLY A 50 -1.98 5.84 -15.21
N THR A 51 -1.05 6.73 -14.90
CA THR A 51 0.25 6.89 -15.59
C THR A 51 1.44 6.38 -14.80
N ALA A 52 1.29 6.07 -13.50
CA ALA A 52 2.38 5.65 -12.63
C ALA A 52 2.81 4.18 -12.79
N GLY A 53 1.99 3.35 -13.45
CA GLY A 53 2.11 1.90 -13.43
C GLY A 53 1.39 1.26 -12.23
N ASP A 54 1.02 -0.01 -12.35
CA ASP A 54 0.32 -0.74 -11.30
C ASP A 54 1.30 -1.50 -10.39
N SER A 55 1.75 -0.80 -9.34
CA SER A 55 2.61 -1.37 -8.30
C SER A 55 1.87 -1.60 -6.97
N PHE A 56 0.55 -1.40 -6.91
CA PHE A 56 -0.22 -1.60 -5.68
C PHE A 56 -1.15 -2.83 -5.74
N THR A 57 -1.58 -3.28 -6.92
CA THR A 57 -2.45 -4.47 -7.03
C THR A 57 -1.83 -5.74 -6.44
N THR A 58 -0.50 -5.91 -6.49
CA THR A 58 0.16 -7.07 -5.89
C THR A 58 -0.03 -7.17 -4.37
N HIS A 59 -0.38 -6.07 -3.71
CA HIS A 59 -0.61 -5.98 -2.27
C HIS A 59 -2.06 -6.34 -1.86
N ARG A 60 -2.95 -6.58 -2.83
CA ARG A 60 -4.35 -6.93 -2.58
C ARG A 60 -4.47 -8.21 -1.76
N GLY A 61 -5.29 -8.18 -0.71
CA GLY A 61 -5.49 -9.30 0.21
C GLY A 61 -4.32 -9.54 1.17
N GLU A 62 -3.29 -8.69 1.19
CA GLU A 62 -2.24 -8.78 2.19
C GLU A 62 -2.65 -8.04 3.47
N LYS A 63 -2.05 -8.45 4.59
CA LYS A 63 -2.27 -7.84 5.91
C LYS A 63 -1.27 -6.72 6.15
N PHE A 64 -1.67 -5.74 6.94
CA PHE A 64 -0.79 -4.63 7.27
C PHE A 64 0.32 -5.11 8.21
N THR A 65 1.56 -4.85 7.85
CA THR A 65 2.75 -5.31 8.57
C THR A 65 3.58 -4.12 9.05
N THR A 66 4.03 -4.20 10.29
CA THR A 66 4.89 -3.22 10.97
C THR A 66 6.11 -3.92 11.55
N LYS A 67 7.11 -3.13 11.99
CA LYS A 67 8.33 -3.66 12.60
C LYS A 67 8.10 -4.59 13.80
N ASP A 68 6.98 -4.40 14.50
CA ASP A 68 6.56 -5.10 15.71
C ASP A 68 5.36 -6.06 15.49
N SER A 69 4.83 -6.14 14.26
CA SER A 69 3.73 -7.04 13.90
C SER A 69 3.95 -7.64 12.51
N HIS A 70 4.67 -8.77 12.46
CA HIS A 70 4.95 -9.53 11.23
C HIS A 70 3.69 -10.24 10.71
N ASN A 71 3.03 -9.69 9.68
CA ASN A 71 1.83 -10.26 9.07
C ASN A 71 1.99 -10.54 7.57
N ASP A 72 3.19 -10.32 7.03
CA ASP A 72 3.49 -10.58 5.62
C ASP A 72 3.87 -12.06 5.42
N LYS A 73 4.07 -12.47 4.16
CA LYS A 73 4.29 -13.88 3.82
C LYS A 73 5.79 -14.22 3.72
N ASP A 74 6.68 -13.26 3.89
CA ASP A 74 8.12 -13.46 3.82
C ASP A 74 8.65 -14.20 5.06
N ALA A 75 9.80 -14.85 4.91
CA ALA A 75 10.46 -15.54 6.02
C ALA A 75 11.03 -14.53 7.03
N SER A 76 11.44 -13.35 6.55
CA SER A 76 11.89 -12.21 7.33
C SER A 76 10.79 -11.17 7.45
N ASN A 77 10.89 -10.22 8.39
CA ASN A 77 9.92 -9.14 8.50
C ASN A 77 10.23 -8.03 7.49
N CYS A 78 9.40 -7.89 6.45
CA CYS A 78 9.57 -6.88 5.40
C CYS A 78 9.58 -5.45 5.96
N ALA A 79 8.80 -5.19 7.01
CA ALA A 79 8.76 -3.86 7.64
C ALA A 79 10.09 -3.49 8.33
N VAL A 80 10.84 -4.48 8.81
CA VAL A 80 12.18 -4.27 9.37
C VAL A 80 13.19 -4.06 8.24
N GLN A 81 13.17 -4.92 7.22
CA GLN A 81 14.13 -4.86 6.11
C GLN A 81 14.00 -3.58 5.28
N TYR A 82 12.77 -3.17 4.98
CA TYR A 82 12.47 -2.02 4.11
C TYR A 82 12.08 -0.76 4.89
N THR A 83 12.24 -0.80 6.21
CA THR A 83 12.04 0.33 7.15
C THR A 83 10.74 1.08 6.88
N GLY A 84 9.63 0.36 6.89
CA GLY A 84 8.32 0.91 6.57
C GLY A 84 7.18 0.16 7.23
N ALA A 85 5.96 0.54 6.86
CA ALA A 85 4.74 -0.14 7.30
C ALA A 85 3.75 -0.18 6.15
N TRP A 86 3.41 -1.39 5.69
CA TRP A 86 2.65 -1.58 4.46
C TRP A 86 1.92 -2.92 4.42
N TRP A 87 1.05 -3.09 3.42
CA TRP A 87 0.45 -4.37 3.07
C TRP A 87 1.47 -5.26 2.34
N TYR A 88 2.57 -5.60 3.00
CA TYR A 88 3.67 -6.36 2.40
C TYR A 88 3.23 -7.77 1.99
N LYS A 89 3.72 -8.23 0.83
CA LYS A 89 3.57 -9.60 0.32
C LYS A 89 4.82 -10.42 0.60
N LYS A 90 5.82 -10.29 -0.29
CA LYS A 90 7.18 -10.85 -0.22
C LYS A 90 8.16 -10.07 -1.13
N CYS A 91 8.51 -8.82 -0.89
CA CYS A 91 8.00 -7.90 0.15
C CYS A 91 7.08 -6.84 -0.44
N HIS A 92 7.51 -6.10 -1.47
CA HIS A 92 6.68 -5.05 -2.07
C HIS A 92 6.99 -4.77 -3.54
N ALA A 93 5.99 -4.26 -4.27
CA ALA A 93 6.20 -3.50 -5.51
C ALA A 93 6.09 -1.98 -5.29
N SER A 94 5.47 -1.54 -4.18
CA SER A 94 5.43 -0.15 -3.73
C SER A 94 5.72 -0.04 -2.22
N ASN A 95 6.46 1.00 -1.81
CA ASN A 95 6.84 1.21 -0.41
C ASN A 95 6.74 2.70 -0.02
N LEU A 96 5.54 3.27 -0.15
CA LEU A 96 5.30 4.71 0.05
C LEU A 96 5.51 5.18 1.50
N ASN A 97 5.45 4.24 2.46
CA ASN A 97 5.75 4.48 3.88
C ASN A 97 7.18 4.03 4.26
N GLY A 98 8.09 3.92 3.29
CA GLY A 98 9.49 3.63 3.52
C GLY A 98 10.30 4.85 3.94
N LEU A 99 11.62 4.70 3.96
CA LEU A 99 12.55 5.80 4.21
C LEU A 99 12.46 6.86 3.10
N TYR A 100 12.44 8.14 3.52
CA TYR A 100 12.62 9.25 2.60
C TYR A 100 14.12 9.48 2.37
N LEU A 101 14.60 9.11 1.18
CA LEU A 101 16.04 9.13 0.84
C LEU A 101 16.49 10.39 0.08
N GLY A 102 15.58 11.32 -0.23
CA GLY A 102 15.94 12.61 -0.82
C GLY A 102 16.29 12.60 -2.31
N GLY A 103 16.18 11.45 -3.01
CA GLY A 103 16.49 11.39 -4.44
C GLY A 103 17.98 11.54 -4.73
N GLU A 104 18.34 11.57 -6.01
CA GLU A 104 19.63 12.12 -6.45
C GLU A 104 19.52 13.62 -6.67
#